data_AF-Q2KXQ4-F1
#
_entry.id   AF-Q2KXQ4-F1
#
_cell.length_a   1.000
_cell.length_b   1.000
_cell.length_c   1.000
_cell.angle_alpha   90.00
_cell.angle_beta   90.00
_cell.angle_gamma   90.00
#
_symmetry.space_group_name_H-M   'P 1'
#
loop_
_entity.id
_entity.type
_entity.pdbx_description
1 polymer ?
#
loop_
_entity_poly.entity_id
_entity_poly.type
_entity_poly.pdbx_seq_one_letter_code
_entity_poly.pdbx_strand_id
1 'polypeptide(L)'
;MKDSISFKLDIRTAGQLVIALMRLYLGAWMVVSGASYWLHQLGYQPIFPQPFGTLPASNKMLITLVEVGLFNLVKTLEIVGGLFLIGNIFVPLGLLILFPISGMVFYNAVFLNQRYDGIFSLTYMGTLCLYMNVVLLLAYIKHYLPMLALNARSGSLSDIKRLPEIFR
;
A
#
# COMPACT_ATOMS: atom_id res chain seq x y z
N MET A 1 4.89 -2.65 -45.59
CA MET A 1 4.30 -1.54 -44.82
C MET A 1 4.49 -1.89 -43.35
N LYS A 2 5.50 -1.32 -42.70
CA LYS A 2 5.86 -1.62 -41.30
C LYS A 2 5.56 -0.34 -40.54
N ASP A 3 4.38 -0.26 -39.95
CA ASP A 3 3.97 0.90 -39.15
C ASP A 3 4.90 1.00 -37.95
N SER A 4 5.91 1.87 -38.08
CA SER A 4 6.77 2.22 -36.97
C SER A 4 5.95 3.08 -36.02
N ILE A 5 5.43 2.47 -34.96
CA ILE A 5 4.83 3.18 -33.83
C ILE A 5 5.93 4.08 -33.24
N SER A 6 5.94 5.34 -33.66
CA SER A 6 6.84 6.37 -33.13
C SER A 6 6.30 6.79 -31.77
N PHE A 7 6.65 6.03 -30.73
CA PHE A 7 6.32 6.37 -29.36
C PHE A 7 7.20 7.54 -28.93
N LYS A 8 6.72 8.78 -29.12
CA LYS A 8 7.38 9.97 -28.55
C LYS A 8 7.23 9.92 -27.04
N LEU A 9 8.21 9.34 -26.35
CA LEU A 9 8.34 9.37 -24.90
C LEU A 9 8.62 10.80 -24.46
N ASP A 10 7.56 11.55 -24.16
CA ASP A 10 7.67 12.78 -23.39
C ASP A 10 7.98 12.44 -21.92
N ILE A 11 8.79 13.27 -21.25
CA ILE A 11 9.21 13.12 -19.85
C ILE A 11 7.99 13.00 -18.91
N ARG A 12 6.91 13.71 -19.23
CA ARG A 12 5.66 13.66 -18.47
C ARG A 12 4.97 12.31 -18.60
N THR A 13 4.89 11.78 -19.80
CA THR A 13 4.29 10.47 -20.08
C THR A 13 5.11 9.34 -19.45
N ALA A 14 6.44 9.44 -19.52
CA ALA A 14 7.34 8.49 -18.84
C ALA A 14 7.15 8.52 -17.32
N GLY A 15 7.06 9.70 -16.71
CA GLY A 15 6.78 9.84 -15.27
C GLY A 15 5.44 9.24 -14.86
N GLN A 16 4.38 9.50 -15.62
CA GLN A 16 3.05 8.92 -15.38
C GLN A 16 3.06 7.40 -15.51
N LEU A 17 3.80 6.86 -16.48
CA LEU A 17 3.96 5.42 -16.65
C LEU A 17 4.67 4.79 -15.45
N VAL A 18 5.74 5.40 -14.95
CA VAL A 18 6.47 4.93 -13.75
C VAL A 18 5.55 4.90 -12.53
N ILE A 19 4.78 5.98 -12.31
CA ILE A 19 3.81 6.03 -11.20
C ILE A 19 2.72 4.96 -11.35
N ALA A 20 2.21 4.75 -12.56
CA ALA A 20 1.22 3.71 -12.83
C ALA A 20 1.78 2.31 -12.55
N LEU A 21 2.99 2.00 -13.01
CA LEU A 21 3.65 0.71 -12.76
C LEU A 21 3.94 0.50 -11.28
N MET A 22 4.44 1.51 -10.58
CA MET A 22 4.69 1.45 -9.14
C MET A 22 3.39 1.23 -8.36
N ARG A 23 2.29 1.89 -8.75
CA ARG A 23 0.96 1.69 -8.16
C ARG A 23 0.47 0.26 -8.35
N LEU A 24 0.57 -0.26 -9.57
CA LEU A 24 0.15 -1.63 -9.88
C LEU A 24 0.98 -2.66 -9.11
N TYR A 25 2.29 -2.45 -9.03
CA TYR A 25 3.19 -3.33 -8.30
C TYR A 25 2.92 -3.34 -6.79
N LEU A 26 2.82 -2.15 -6.17
CA LEU A 26 2.46 -2.03 -4.76
C LEU A 26 1.09 -2.65 -4.48
N GLY A 27 0.10 -2.36 -5.33
CA GLY A 27 -1.25 -2.90 -5.19
C GLY A 27 -1.28 -4.43 -5.27
N ALA A 28 -0.61 -5.00 -6.29
CA ALA A 28 -0.48 -6.45 -6.45
C ALA A 28 0.21 -7.10 -5.24
N TRP A 29 1.31 -6.50 -4.75
CA TRP A 29 2.00 -7.01 -3.59
C TRP A 29 1.12 -7.02 -2.33
N MET A 30 0.34 -5.97 -2.09
CA MET A 30 -0.55 -5.89 -0.93
C MET A 30 -1.67 -6.95 -0.99
N VAL A 31 -2.25 -7.16 -2.18
CA VAL A 31 -3.24 -8.24 -2.38
C VAL A 31 -2.60 -9.60 -2.14
N VAL A 32 -1.43 -9.88 -2.71
CA VAL A 32 -0.74 -11.16 -2.56
C VAL A 32 -0.34 -11.41 -1.10
N SER A 33 0.14 -10.37 -0.39
CA SER A 33 0.47 -10.44 1.03
C SER A 33 -0.73 -10.78 1.90
N GLY A 34 -1.85 -10.07 1.73
CA GLY A 34 -3.06 -10.35 2.49
C GLY A 34 -3.68 -11.70 2.12
N ALA A 35 -3.68 -12.06 0.84
CA ALA A 35 -4.20 -13.35 0.37
C ALA A 35 -3.37 -14.53 0.90
N SER A 36 -2.04 -14.41 0.96
CA SER A 36 -1.18 -15.44 1.54
C SER A 36 -1.55 -15.76 2.99
N TYR A 37 -1.84 -14.73 3.78
CA TYR A 37 -2.32 -14.90 5.16
C TYR A 37 -3.66 -15.61 5.23
N TRP A 38 -4.65 -15.15 4.46
CA TRP A 38 -6.00 -15.74 4.51
C TRP A 38 -6.03 -17.17 3.97
N LEU A 39 -5.23 -17.50 2.96
CA LEU A 39 -5.06 -18.87 2.49
C LEU A 39 -4.56 -19.78 3.62
N HIS A 40 -3.57 -19.33 4.38
CA HIS A 40 -3.05 -20.07 5.53
C HIS A 40 -4.13 -20.26 6.62
N GLN A 41 -4.88 -19.20 6.96
CA GLN A 41 -5.96 -19.29 7.95
C GLN A 41 -7.11 -20.22 7.52
N LEU A 42 -7.34 -20.34 6.20
CA LEU A 42 -8.34 -21.22 5.61
C LEU A 42 -7.85 -22.67 5.40
N GLY A 43 -6.62 -23.00 5.81
CA GLY A 43 -6.04 -24.34 5.70
C GLY A 43 -5.43 -24.67 4.33
N TYR A 44 -5.27 -23.67 3.45
CA TYR A 44 -4.59 -23.83 2.17
C TYR A 44 -3.08 -23.50 2.28
N GLN A 45 -2.31 -23.87 1.25
CA GLN A 45 -0.91 -23.50 1.15
C GLN A 45 -0.78 -21.98 0.95
N PRO A 46 0.01 -21.26 1.78
CA PRO A 46 0.26 -19.84 1.59
C PRO A 46 1.10 -19.61 0.32
N ILE A 47 0.92 -18.45 -0.32
CA ILE A 47 1.71 -18.05 -1.49
C ILE A 47 3.19 -17.88 -1.10
N PHE A 48 3.41 -17.33 0.09
CA PHE A 48 4.72 -17.25 0.72
C PHE A 48 4.55 -17.31 2.24
N PRO A 49 5.53 -17.87 2.98
CA PRO A 49 5.44 -17.99 4.42
C PRO A 49 5.34 -16.60 5.06
N GLN A 50 4.39 -16.42 5.98
CA GLN A 50 4.24 -15.16 6.68
C GLN A 50 5.55 -14.87 7.44
N PRO A 51 6.21 -13.72 7.20
CA PRO A 51 7.49 -13.42 7.82
C PRO A 51 7.29 -13.05 9.28
N PHE A 52 7.19 -14.07 10.14
CA PHE A 52 7.36 -13.89 11.58
C PHE A 52 8.82 -13.52 11.85
N GLY A 53 9.02 -12.61 12.80
CA GLY A 53 10.35 -12.16 13.20
C GLY A 53 11.24 -13.32 13.62
N THR A 54 12.52 -13.27 13.25
CA THR A 54 13.52 -14.21 13.75
C THR A 54 14.01 -13.81 15.14
N LEU A 55 13.92 -12.51 15.48
CA LEU A 55 14.28 -11.99 16.80
C LEU A 55 13.07 -11.92 17.75
N PRO A 56 13.26 -12.06 19.07
CA PRO A 56 12.17 -12.13 20.05
C PRO A 56 11.22 -10.92 20.01
N ALA A 57 11.76 -9.71 19.86
CA ALA A 57 10.93 -8.49 19.83
C ALA A 57 10.05 -8.41 18.57
N SER A 58 10.62 -8.72 17.40
CA SER A 58 9.89 -8.76 16.13
C SER A 58 8.81 -9.85 16.14
N ASN A 59 9.15 -11.02 16.68
CA ASN A 59 8.23 -12.13 16.80
C ASN A 59 7.06 -11.79 17.75
N LYS A 60 7.36 -11.23 18.93
CA LYS A 60 6.36 -10.81 19.92
C LYS A 60 5.35 -9.82 19.34
N MET A 61 5.80 -8.82 18.60
CA MET A 61 4.90 -7.86 17.94
C MET A 61 3.90 -8.58 17.02
N LEU A 62 4.39 -9.44 16.13
CA LEU A 62 3.54 -10.11 15.13
C LEU A 62 2.62 -11.16 15.75
N ILE A 63 3.09 -11.95 16.73
CA ILE A 63 2.25 -12.92 17.43
C ILE A 63 1.14 -12.21 18.19
N THR A 64 1.45 -11.17 18.96
CA THR A 64 0.41 -10.44 19.70
C THR A 64 -0.63 -9.84 18.77
N LEU A 65 -0.24 -9.33 17.59
CA LEU A 65 -1.20 -8.86 16.58
C LEU A 65 -2.13 -9.97 16.10
N VAL A 66 -1.61 -11.19 15.93
CA VAL A 66 -2.42 -12.37 15.53
C VAL A 66 -3.36 -12.76 16.67
N GLU A 67 -2.85 -12.87 17.90
CA GLU A 67 -3.63 -13.28 19.08
C GLU A 67 -4.80 -12.34 19.37
N VAL A 68 -4.60 -11.03 19.24
CA VAL A 68 -5.67 -10.04 19.45
C VAL A 68 -6.56 -9.83 18.22
N GLY A 69 -6.31 -10.56 17.13
CA GLY A 69 -7.07 -10.47 15.88
C GLY A 69 -6.80 -9.23 15.04
N LEU A 70 -5.93 -8.31 15.48
CA LEU A 70 -5.59 -7.10 14.73
C LEU A 70 -4.89 -7.43 13.40
N PHE A 71 -4.16 -8.55 13.34
CA PHE A 71 -3.52 -9.02 12.12
C PHE A 71 -4.54 -9.40 11.04
N ASN A 72 -5.71 -9.92 11.41
CA ASN A 72 -6.82 -10.18 10.47
C ASN A 72 -7.27 -8.88 9.80
N LEU A 73 -7.48 -7.83 10.60
CA LEU A 73 -7.89 -6.52 10.11
C LEU A 73 -6.84 -5.94 9.16
N VAL A 74 -5.57 -5.95 9.57
CA VAL A 74 -4.45 -5.44 8.76
C VAL A 74 -4.39 -6.16 7.41
N LYS A 75 -4.46 -7.50 7.38
CA LYS A 75 -4.37 -8.28 6.15
C LYS A 75 -5.58 -8.08 5.23
N THR A 76 -6.77 -7.88 5.79
CA THR A 76 -7.95 -7.49 5.00
C THR A 76 -7.78 -6.09 4.40
N LEU A 77 -7.28 -5.12 5.18
CA LEU A 77 -7.01 -3.77 4.68
C LEU A 77 -5.91 -3.74 3.62
N GLU A 78 -4.90 -4.63 3.70
CA GLU A 78 -3.92 -4.82 2.62
C GLU A 78 -4.60 -5.24 1.31
N ILE A 79 -5.53 -6.20 1.35
CA ILE A 79 -6.29 -6.62 0.17
C ILE A 79 -7.14 -5.47 -0.36
N VAL A 80 -7.94 -4.83 0.48
CA VAL A 80 -8.84 -3.74 0.06
C VAL A 80 -8.05 -2.58 -0.54
N GLY A 81 -7.00 -2.11 0.15
CA GLY A 81 -6.12 -1.06 -0.35
C GLY A 81 -5.41 -1.48 -1.63
N GLY A 82 -4.94 -2.72 -1.72
CA GLY A 82 -4.31 -3.26 -2.92
C GLY A 82 -5.26 -3.27 -4.13
N LEU A 83 -6.51 -3.68 -3.93
CA LEU A 83 -7.55 -3.65 -4.97
C LEU A 83 -7.88 -2.23 -5.42
N PHE A 84 -7.91 -1.25 -4.51
CA PHE A 84 -8.06 0.17 -4.87
C PHE A 84 -6.93 0.64 -5.80
N LEU A 85 -5.69 0.27 -5.48
CA LEU A 85 -4.52 0.60 -6.29
C LEU A 85 -4.54 -0.08 -7.66
N ILE A 86 -4.89 -1.37 -7.73
CA ILE A 86 -4.95 -2.13 -8.99
C ILE A 86 -6.08 -1.60 -9.87
N GLY A 87 -7.29 -1.47 -9.30
CA GLY A 87 -8.48 -1.03 -10.00
C GLY A 87 -8.48 0.46 -10.37
N ASN A 88 -7.47 1.22 -9.92
CA ASN A 88 -7.43 2.67 -10.07
C ASN A 88 -8.68 3.37 -9.50
N ILE A 89 -9.28 2.78 -8.46
CA ILE A 89 -10.47 3.28 -7.78
C ILE A 89 -10.07 3.71 -6.38
N PHE A 90 -10.45 4.92 -5.96
CA PHE A 90 -10.10 5.45 -4.64
C PHE A 90 -8.60 5.35 -4.30
N VAL A 91 -7.71 5.52 -5.29
CA VAL A 91 -6.25 5.39 -5.11
C VAL A 91 -5.72 6.19 -3.93
N PRO A 92 -6.11 7.47 -3.73
CA PRO A 92 -5.61 8.24 -2.59
C PRO A 92 -6.02 7.64 -1.22
N LEU A 93 -7.24 7.11 -1.14
CA LEU A 93 -7.72 6.44 0.07
C LEU A 93 -6.97 5.13 0.30
N GLY A 94 -6.76 4.33 -0.76
CA GLY A 94 -6.00 3.09 -0.68
C GLY A 94 -4.58 3.31 -0.17
N LEU A 95 -3.88 4.31 -0.69
CA LEU A 95 -2.53 4.68 -0.23
C LEU A 95 -2.52 5.07 1.25
N LEU A 96 -3.51 5.86 1.69
CA LEU A 96 -3.63 6.29 3.08
C LEU A 96 -3.87 5.12 4.04
N ILE A 97 -4.72 4.16 3.66
CA ILE A 97 -4.97 2.92 4.43
C ILE A 97 -3.69 2.08 4.52
N LEU A 98 -2.97 1.95 3.41
CA LEU A 98 -1.77 1.12 3.33
C LEU A 98 -0.54 1.76 4.00
N PHE A 99 -0.55 3.08 4.22
CA PHE A 99 0.58 3.80 4.79
C PHE A 99 0.96 3.32 6.20
N PRO A 100 0.07 3.34 7.22
CA PRO A 100 0.41 2.83 8.55
C PRO A 100 0.78 1.34 8.54
N ILE A 101 0.18 0.55 7.65
CA ILE A 101 0.49 -0.88 7.51
C ILE A 101 1.93 -1.07 7.00
N SER A 102 2.29 -0.40 5.91
CA SER A 102 3.64 -0.46 5.36
C SER A 102 4.70 0.10 6.33
N GLY A 103 4.34 1.11 7.12
CA GLY A 103 5.17 1.63 8.21
C GLY A 103 5.44 0.58 9.30
N MET A 104 4.41 -0.17 9.72
CA MET A 104 4.57 -1.24 10.72
C MET A 104 5.41 -2.41 10.19
N VAL A 105 5.24 -2.78 8.93
CA VAL A 105 6.07 -3.82 8.29
C VAL A 105 7.53 -3.37 8.23
N PHE A 106 7.78 -2.13 7.80
CA PHE A 106 9.13 -1.54 7.79
C PHE A 106 9.74 -1.52 9.19
N TYR A 107 8.98 -1.06 10.19
CA TYR A 107 9.45 -0.99 11.57
C TYR A 107 9.85 -2.36 12.12
N ASN A 108 8.98 -3.34 11.93
CA ASN A 108 9.25 -4.71 12.33
C ASN A 108 10.47 -5.30 11.61
N ALA A 109 10.59 -5.05 10.30
CA ALA A 109 11.62 -5.61 9.45
C ALA A 109 13.02 -5.02 9.74
N VAL A 110 13.13 -3.70 9.81
CA VAL A 110 14.42 -3.00 9.93
C VAL A 110 14.85 -2.87 11.38
N PHE A 111 13.96 -2.38 12.26
CA PHE A 111 14.34 -2.07 13.65
C PHE A 111 14.23 -3.29 14.56
N LEU A 112 13.08 -4.00 14.55
CA LEU A 112 12.89 -5.12 15.47
C LEU A 112 13.63 -6.38 15.02
N ASN A 113 13.75 -6.62 13.72
CA ASN A 113 14.47 -7.76 13.17
C ASN A 113 15.92 -7.42 12.77
N GLN A 114 16.36 -6.18 12.99
CA GLN A 114 17.73 -5.69 12.77
C GLN A 114 18.29 -5.92 11.37
N ARG A 115 17.42 -5.98 10.35
CA ARG A 115 17.82 -6.15 8.94
C ARG A 115 18.18 -4.81 8.29
N TYR A 116 19.25 -4.19 8.79
CA TYR A 116 19.74 -2.90 8.29
C TYR A 116 20.27 -2.97 6.85
N ASP A 117 20.73 -4.14 6.43
CA ASP A 117 21.07 -4.47 5.04
C ASP A 117 19.88 -4.27 4.09
N GLY A 118 18.66 -4.47 4.59
CA GLY A 118 17.42 -4.28 3.87
C GLY A 118 16.97 -2.82 3.66
N ILE A 119 17.67 -1.82 4.22
CA ILE A 119 17.25 -0.40 4.14
C ILE A 119 17.37 0.13 2.70
N PHE A 120 18.46 -0.19 2.01
CA PHE A 120 18.67 0.27 0.63
C PHE A 120 18.39 -0.83 -0.41
N SER A 121 17.90 -1.98 0.05
CA SER A 121 17.63 -3.11 -0.83
C SER A 121 16.28 -2.96 -1.53
N LEU A 122 16.32 -2.85 -2.86
CA LEU A 122 15.13 -2.85 -3.71
C LEU A 122 14.45 -4.22 -3.81
N THR A 123 15.09 -5.30 -3.34
CA THR A 123 14.48 -6.63 -3.30
C THR A 123 13.73 -6.88 -1.99
N TYR A 124 13.97 -6.05 -0.97
CA TYR A 124 13.39 -6.26 0.34
C TYR A 124 12.03 -5.56 0.47
N MET A 125 10.97 -6.35 0.28
CA MET A 125 9.60 -5.85 0.24
C MET A 125 9.16 -5.16 1.52
N GLY A 126 9.71 -5.53 2.68
CA GLY A 126 9.40 -4.85 3.94
C GLY A 126 9.76 -3.36 3.92
N THR A 127 10.84 -3.00 3.20
CA THR A 127 11.27 -1.62 3.01
C THR A 127 10.65 -0.99 1.77
N LEU A 128 10.66 -1.73 0.65
CA LEU A 128 10.17 -1.23 -0.63
C LEU A 128 8.69 -0.83 -0.57
N CYS A 129 7.86 -1.57 0.18
CA CYS A 129 6.44 -1.23 0.35
C CYS A 129 6.24 0.17 0.90
N LEU A 130 6.98 0.55 1.95
CA LEU A 130 6.88 1.87 2.55
C LEU A 130 7.38 2.94 1.58
N TYR A 131 8.52 2.69 0.90
CA TYR A 131 9.09 3.66 -0.04
C TYR A 131 8.18 3.92 -1.23
N MET A 132 7.64 2.87 -1.85
CA MET A 132 6.66 3.02 -2.93
C MET A 132 5.39 3.71 -2.44
N ASN A 133 4.91 3.39 -1.23
CA ASN A 133 3.74 4.05 -0.66
C ASN A 133 4.00 5.56 -0.50
N VAL A 134 5.14 5.97 0.07
CA VAL A 134 5.53 7.39 0.21
C VAL A 134 5.66 8.08 -1.14
N VAL A 135 6.35 7.47 -2.11
CA VAL A 135 6.49 8.05 -3.46
C VAL A 135 5.12 8.24 -4.11
N LEU A 136 4.22 7.27 -3.99
CA LEU A 136 2.86 7.38 -4.52
C LEU A 136 2.03 8.40 -3.74
N LEU A 137 2.14 8.50 -2.41
CA LEU A 137 1.48 9.55 -1.62
C LEU A 137 1.89 10.94 -2.12
N LEU A 138 3.19 11.15 -2.38
CA LEU A 138 3.70 12.40 -2.94
C LEU A 138 3.23 12.62 -4.38
N ALA A 139 3.16 11.58 -5.21
CA ALA A 139 2.64 11.69 -6.57
C ALA A 139 1.16 12.09 -6.60
N TYR A 140 0.38 11.69 -5.59
CA TYR A 140 -1.03 12.04 -5.44
C TYR A 140 -1.28 13.22 -4.49
N ILE A 141 -0.23 13.99 -4.12
CA ILE A 141 -0.29 15.06 -3.09
C ILE A 141 -1.44 16.06 -3.27
N LYS A 142 -1.79 16.36 -4.52
CA LYS A 142 -2.91 17.26 -4.88
C LYS A 142 -4.23 16.87 -4.20
N HIS A 143 -4.47 15.58 -3.99
CA HIS A 143 -5.69 15.06 -3.36
C HIS A 143 -5.66 15.12 -1.83
N TYR A 144 -4.47 15.21 -1.22
CA TYR A 144 -4.30 15.30 0.23
C TYR A 144 -4.21 16.74 0.72
N LEU A 145 -3.83 17.71 -0.13
CA LEU A 145 -3.74 19.11 0.25
C LEU A 145 -4.99 19.65 0.96
N PRO A 146 -6.24 19.35 0.52
CA PRO A 146 -7.44 19.81 1.24
C PRO A 146 -7.57 19.20 2.65
N MET A 147 -7.03 18.01 2.88
CA MET A 147 -7.05 17.33 4.19
C MET A 147 -6.07 17.98 5.19
N LEU A 148 -5.06 18.73 4.71
CA LEU A 148 -4.06 19.41 5.53
C LEU A 148 -4.49 20.84 5.94
N ALA A 149 -5.74 21.23 5.69
CA ALA A 149 -6.24 22.55 6.03
C ALA A 149 -6.29 22.75 7.56
N LEU A 150 -5.55 23.75 8.06
CA LEU A 150 -5.46 24.07 9.50
C LEU A 150 -6.81 24.47 10.12
N ASN A 151 -7.69 25.10 9.33
CA ASN A 151 -9.02 25.55 9.75
C ASN A 151 -10.12 24.86 8.93
N ALA A 152 -10.15 23.53 8.97
CA ALA A 152 -11.23 22.76 8.33
C ALA A 152 -12.57 23.08 9.01
N ARG A 153 -13.51 23.69 8.27
CA ARG A 153 -14.89 23.85 8.73
C ARG A 153 -15.63 22.52 8.53
N SER A 154 -16.42 22.11 9.50
CA SER A 154 -17.30 20.94 9.37
C SER A 154 -18.27 21.15 8.20
N GLY A 155 -18.39 20.14 7.35
CA GLY A 155 -19.38 20.13 6.27
C GLY A 155 -20.81 20.15 6.80
N SER A 156 -21.75 20.49 5.91
CA SER A 156 -23.19 20.43 6.16
C SER A 156 -23.76 19.11 5.63
N LEU A 157 -24.92 18.67 6.14
CA LEU A 157 -25.65 17.52 5.58
C LEU A 157 -25.97 17.69 4.08
N SER A 158 -26.00 18.93 3.58
CA SER A 158 -26.13 19.21 2.16
C SER A 158 -24.98 18.67 1.31
N ASP A 159 -23.78 18.50 1.89
CA ASP A 159 -22.59 18.03 1.18
C ASP A 159 -22.68 16.55 0.81
N ILE A 160 -23.52 15.78 1.50
CA ILE A 160 -23.85 14.38 1.13
C ILE A 160 -24.42 14.31 -0.30
N LYS A 161 -25.12 15.36 -0.76
CA LYS A 161 -25.65 15.42 -2.13
C LYS A 161 -24.56 15.43 -3.22
N ARG A 162 -23.29 15.66 -2.85
CA ARG A 162 -22.14 15.65 -3.76
C ARG A 162 -21.50 14.27 -3.93
N LEU A 163 -21.90 13.26 -3.15
CA LEU A 163 -21.44 11.88 -3.31
C LEU A 163 -21.57 11.34 -4.75
N PRO A 164 -22.66 11.61 -5.49
CA PRO A 164 -22.77 11.19 -6.90
C PRO A 164 -21.72 11.80 -7.82
N GLU A 165 -21.11 12.95 -7.48
CA GLU A 165 -20.04 13.57 -8.25
C GLU A 165 -18.76 12.72 -8.26
N ILE A 166 -18.57 11.86 -7.25
CA ILE A 166 -17.38 11.00 -7.10
C ILE A 166 -17.39 9.82 -8.07
N PHE A 167 -18.58 9.38 -8.49
CA PHE A 167 -18.79 8.22 -9.37
C PHE A 167 -18.97 8.59 -10.85
N ARG A 168 -18.77 9.86 -11.22
CA ARG A 168 -18.77 10.35 -12.60
C ARG A 168 -17.39 10.23 -13.23
#